data_AF-A0A6N6PAN0-F1
#
_entry.id   AF-A0A6N6PAN0-F1
#
_cell.length_a   1.000
_cell.length_b   1.000
_cell.length_c   1.000
_cell.angle_alpha   90.00
_cell.angle_beta   90.00
_cell.angle_gamma   90.00
#
_symmetry.space_group_name_H-M   'P 1'
#
loop_
_entity.id
_entity.type
_entity.pdbx_description
1 polymer ?
#
loop_
_entity_poly.entity_id
_entity_poly.type
_entity_poly.pdbx_seq_one_letter_code
_entity_poly.pdbx_strand_id
1 'polypeptide(L)'
;MKGSPLIRLGVVLVILIAVLWPVYRLTNSAPLQKTEGAPEQSLPPTIPSLRANKPTLRATLLLHASPMPNQCQVTQGDRIILTEKNLVSPGEYRIPVELVKGMDLVIRATWGNEEPHAIRAEVLVHGYQQTLEKSFWAQGTLEDTLTIPSSFLP
;
A
#
# COMPACT_ATOMS: atom_id res chain seq x y z
N MET A 1 51.51 -1.78 -22.83
CA MET A 1 51.04 -0.38 -22.65
C MET A 1 50.47 -0.25 -21.24
N LYS A 2 51.23 0.33 -20.30
CA LYS A 2 50.79 0.52 -18.90
C LYS A 2 49.82 1.71 -18.86
N GLY A 3 48.53 1.44 -18.69
CA GLY A 3 47.50 2.47 -18.61
C GLY A 3 47.77 3.40 -17.43
N SER A 4 47.66 4.71 -17.67
CA SER A 4 47.94 5.72 -16.65
C SER A 4 46.96 5.60 -15.47
N PRO A 5 47.45 5.55 -14.21
CA PRO A 5 46.59 5.42 -13.03
C PRO A 5 45.58 6.57 -12.90
N LEU A 6 45.89 7.74 -13.47
CA LEU A 6 44.99 8.88 -13.55
C LEU A 6 43.74 8.60 -14.40
N ILE A 7 43.88 7.84 -15.48
CA ILE A 7 42.74 7.48 -16.35
C ILE A 7 41.82 6.51 -15.63
N ARG A 8 42.38 5.57 -14.84
CA ARG A 8 41.58 4.63 -14.03
C ARG A 8 40.78 5.38 -12.96
N LEU A 9 41.38 6.37 -12.31
CA LEU A 9 40.70 7.22 -11.34
C LEU A 9 39.54 8.00 -12.00
N GLY A 10 39.77 8.57 -13.19
CA GLY A 10 38.75 9.27 -13.95
C GLY A 10 37.55 8.39 -14.32
N VAL A 11 37.80 7.16 -14.79
CA VAL A 11 36.74 6.20 -15.14
C VAL A 11 35.92 5.79 -13.91
N VAL A 12 36.58 5.51 -12.78
CA VAL A 12 35.89 5.16 -11.53
C VAL A 12 35.01 6.32 -11.05
N LEU A 13 35.47 7.56 -11.16
CA LEU A 13 34.71 8.74 -10.79
C LEU A 13 33.45 8.91 -11.66
N VAL A 14 33.57 8.69 -12.98
CA VAL A 14 32.43 8.77 -13.92
C VAL A 14 31.40 7.69 -13.61
N ILE A 15 31.83 6.47 -13.30
CA ILE A 15 30.92 5.37 -12.91
C ILE A 15 30.19 5.71 -11.60
N LEU A 16 30.89 6.25 -10.60
CA LEU A 16 30.26 6.67 -9.34
C LEU A 16 29.20 7.76 -9.57
N ILE A 17 29.49 8.78 -10.38
CA ILE A 17 28.52 9.84 -10.69
C ILE A 17 27.30 9.26 -11.43
N ALA A 18 27.51 8.34 -12.38
CA ALA A 18 26.42 7.70 -13.12
C ALA A 18 25.47 6.90 -12.23
N VAL A 19 25.98 6.29 -11.15
CA VAL A 19 25.18 5.54 -10.17
C VAL A 19 24.50 6.46 -9.15
N LEU A 20 25.16 7.55 -8.72
CA LEU A 20 24.56 8.52 -7.79
C LEU A 20 23.42 9.34 -8.42
N TRP A 21 23.49 9.60 -9.72
CA TRP A 21 22.51 10.42 -10.45
C TRP A 21 21.05 9.93 -10.33
N PRO A 22 20.72 8.65 -10.58
CA PRO A 22 19.34 8.16 -10.44
C PRO A 22 18.86 8.16 -8.99
N VAL A 23 19.74 7.89 -8.01
CA VAL A 23 19.40 7.93 -6.58
C VAL A 23 19.04 9.35 -6.14
N TYR A 24 19.80 10.35 -6.61
CA TYR A 24 19.52 11.77 -6.34
C TYR A 24 18.23 12.24 -7.02
N ARG A 25 17.94 11.78 -8.25
CA ARG A 25 16.67 12.05 -8.93
C ARG A 25 15.46 11.50 -8.18
N LEU A 26 15.57 10.30 -7.58
CA LEU A 26 14.49 9.69 -6.82
C LEU A 26 14.23 10.39 -5.48
N THR A 27 15.26 10.95 -4.84
CA THR A 27 15.11 11.71 -3.58
C THR A 27 14.64 13.14 -3.80
N ASN A 28 15.09 13.82 -4.86
CA ASN A 28 14.69 15.21 -5.14
C ASN A 28 13.41 15.37 -5.97
N SER A 29 12.77 14.28 -6.42
CA SER A 29 11.46 14.37 -7.09
C SER A 29 10.28 14.47 -6.12
N ALA A 30 10.54 14.64 -4.82
CA ALA A 30 9.51 15.11 -3.89
C ALA A 30 9.16 16.57 -4.26
N PRO A 31 7.88 16.89 -4.56
CA PRO A 31 7.50 18.25 -4.90
C PRO A 31 7.64 19.14 -3.67
N LEU A 32 8.68 19.98 -3.67
CA LEU A 32 8.77 21.18 -2.85
C LEU A 32 7.59 22.08 -3.23
N GLN A 33 6.57 22.10 -2.38
CA GLN A 33 5.58 23.17 -2.31
C GLN A 33 6.34 24.51 -2.18
N LYS A 34 6.41 25.21 -3.30
CA LYS A 34 6.81 26.61 -3.37
C LYS A 34 5.56 27.45 -3.11
N THR A 35 5.39 28.01 -1.92
CA THR A 35 4.75 29.32 -1.78
C THR A 35 5.34 30.06 -0.58
N GLU A 36 5.97 31.16 -0.94
CA GLU A 36 6.63 32.17 -0.15
C GLU A 36 5.60 33.25 0.22
N GLY A 37 5.62 33.76 1.45
CA GLY A 37 4.97 35.04 1.77
C GLY A 37 4.12 35.12 3.06
N ALA A 38 4.76 35.63 4.11
CA ALA A 38 4.25 36.52 5.16
C ALA A 38 3.22 36.04 6.24
N PRO A 39 3.41 36.48 7.51
CA PRO A 39 2.58 36.11 8.65
C PRO A 39 1.48 37.15 8.91
N GLU A 40 0.21 36.77 8.99
CA GLU A 40 -0.79 37.38 9.90
C GLU A 40 -2.17 36.71 9.74
N GLN A 41 -2.62 36.09 10.83
CA GLN A 41 -3.96 36.22 11.40
C GLN A 41 -5.14 36.59 10.47
N SER A 42 -5.91 35.59 10.03
CA SER A 42 -7.38 35.67 9.95
C SER A 42 -7.99 34.33 9.52
N LEU A 43 -8.80 33.75 10.43
CA LEU A 43 -9.94 32.84 10.24
C LEU A 43 -9.81 31.65 9.26
N PRO A 44 -10.15 30.41 9.67
CA PRO A 44 -10.02 29.25 8.80
C PRO A 44 -11.00 29.34 7.60
N PRO A 45 -10.52 29.37 6.34
CA PRO A 45 -11.37 29.14 5.20
C PRO A 45 -11.68 27.64 5.14
N THR A 46 -12.95 27.31 5.33
CA THR A 46 -13.54 26.01 5.02
C THR A 46 -13.23 25.66 3.56
N ILE A 47 -12.17 24.88 3.35
CA ILE A 47 -11.93 24.22 2.06
C ILE A 47 -13.03 23.16 1.93
N PRO A 48 -13.90 23.22 0.91
CA PRO A 48 -14.78 22.11 0.61
C PRO A 48 -13.87 20.98 0.13
N SER A 49 -13.55 20.05 1.02
CA SER A 49 -13.06 18.76 0.62
C SER A 49 -14.09 18.22 -0.35
N LEU A 50 -13.71 18.10 -1.62
CA LEU A 50 -14.36 17.26 -2.62
C LEU A 50 -14.22 15.79 -2.19
N ARG A 51 -14.67 15.46 -0.97
CA ARG A 51 -15.26 14.17 -0.68
C ARG A 51 -16.54 14.14 -1.49
N ALA A 52 -16.39 13.81 -2.77
CA ALA A 52 -17.46 13.12 -3.46
C ALA A 52 -17.91 12.04 -2.47
N ASN A 53 -19.17 12.12 -2.02
CA ASN A 53 -19.81 11.11 -1.18
C ASN A 53 -19.86 9.83 -2.01
N LYS A 54 -18.71 9.16 -2.12
CA LYS A 54 -18.64 7.86 -2.74
C LYS A 54 -19.43 6.95 -1.82
N PRO A 55 -20.40 6.18 -2.35
CA PRO A 55 -21.19 5.31 -1.51
C PRO A 55 -20.25 4.39 -0.73
N THR A 56 -20.40 4.39 0.60
CA THR A 56 -19.68 3.50 1.50
C THR A 56 -20.58 2.33 1.89
N LEU A 57 -19.96 1.22 2.23
CA LEU A 57 -20.63 -0.02 2.55
C LEU A 57 -20.04 -0.62 3.82
N ARG A 58 -20.90 -0.98 4.77
CA ARG A 58 -20.46 -1.69 5.98
C ARG A 58 -20.21 -3.16 5.67
N ALA A 59 -18.99 -3.61 5.92
CA ALA A 59 -18.58 -4.98 5.71
C ALA A 59 -17.68 -5.46 6.86
N THR A 60 -17.46 -6.76 6.92
CA THR A 60 -16.41 -7.36 7.73
C THR A 60 -15.36 -7.91 6.79
N LEU A 61 -14.13 -7.46 6.93
CA LEU A 61 -12.98 -8.03 6.23
C LEU A 61 -12.36 -9.11 7.11
N LEU A 62 -12.17 -10.29 6.53
CA LEU A 62 -11.49 -11.44 7.11
C LEU A 62 -10.28 -11.79 6.24
N LEU A 63 -9.13 -12.01 6.87
CA LEU A 63 -7.97 -12.62 6.18
C LEU A 63 -7.49 -13.83 6.95
N HIS A 64 -7.27 -14.92 6.23
CA HIS A 64 -6.69 -16.16 6.73
C HIS A 64 -5.38 -16.41 5.99
N ALA A 65 -4.27 -16.24 6.70
CA ALA A 65 -2.93 -16.44 6.19
C ALA A 65 -2.34 -17.73 6.75
N SER A 66 -1.77 -18.56 5.88
CA SER A 66 -1.10 -19.79 6.25
C SER A 66 0.21 -19.94 5.46
N PRO A 67 1.38 -19.93 6.13
CA PRO A 67 1.62 -19.63 7.55
C PRO A 67 1.36 -18.15 7.92
N MET A 68 1.40 -17.83 9.22
CA MET A 68 1.22 -16.45 9.70
C MET A 68 2.35 -15.53 9.18
N PRO A 69 2.02 -14.39 8.56
CA PRO A 69 3.01 -13.43 8.09
C PRO A 69 3.60 -12.62 9.26
N ASN A 70 4.80 -12.09 9.06
CA ASN A 70 5.46 -11.16 9.98
C ASN A 70 4.77 -9.78 9.96
N GLN A 71 4.31 -9.35 8.78
CA GLN A 71 3.54 -8.11 8.59
C GLN A 71 2.36 -8.38 7.67
N CYS A 72 1.22 -7.77 7.96
CA CYS A 72 -0.01 -7.90 7.19
C CYS A 72 -0.78 -6.57 7.20
N GLN A 73 -1.01 -6.03 6.02
CA GLN A 73 -1.67 -4.75 5.85
C GLN A 73 -2.69 -4.83 4.71
N VAL A 74 -3.87 -4.26 4.92
CA VAL A 74 -4.83 -4.02 3.83
C VAL A 74 -5.12 -2.54 3.73
N THR A 75 -5.04 -2.02 2.52
CA THR A 75 -5.28 -0.61 2.19
C THR A 75 -6.39 -0.47 1.15
N GLN A 76 -7.12 0.63 1.18
CA GLN A 76 -8.06 1.04 0.13
C GLN A 76 -7.76 2.50 -0.25
N GLY A 77 -7.18 2.70 -1.44
CA GLY A 77 -6.54 3.98 -1.78
C GLY A 77 -5.46 4.32 -0.76
N ASP A 78 -5.48 5.53 -0.22
CA ASP A 78 -4.49 6.00 0.76
C ASP A 78 -4.82 5.62 2.22
N ARG A 79 -5.90 4.85 2.45
CA ARG A 79 -6.37 4.50 3.79
C ARG A 79 -5.95 3.08 4.17
N ILE A 80 -5.25 2.96 5.30
CA ILE A 80 -4.99 1.68 5.95
C ILE A 80 -6.25 1.24 6.69
N ILE A 81 -6.74 0.04 6.36
CA ILE A 81 -7.96 -0.56 6.92
C ILE A 81 -7.62 -1.62 7.95
N LEU A 82 -6.65 -2.46 7.62
CA LEU A 82 -6.25 -3.60 8.44
C LEU A 82 -4.75 -3.58 8.64
N THR A 83 -4.36 -3.92 9.87
CA THR A 83 -2.97 -4.07 10.30
C THR A 83 -2.86 -5.25 11.25
N GLU A 84 -1.66 -5.48 11.79
CA GLU A 84 -1.35 -6.51 12.78
C GLU A 84 -2.18 -6.36 14.07
N LYS A 85 -2.69 -5.16 14.35
CA LYS A 85 -3.58 -4.90 15.49
C LYS A 85 -4.93 -5.61 15.39
N ASN A 86 -5.29 -6.09 14.19
CA ASN A 86 -6.56 -6.76 13.93
C ASN A 86 -6.45 -8.29 13.96
N LEU A 87 -5.32 -8.82 14.43
CA LEU A 87 -5.09 -10.24 14.61
C LEU A 87 -6.03 -10.80 15.69
N VAL A 88 -6.77 -11.84 15.34
CA VAL A 88 -7.69 -12.56 16.25
C VAL A 88 -7.08 -13.87 16.71
N SER A 89 -6.44 -14.59 15.79
CA SER A 89 -5.72 -15.84 16.05
C SER A 89 -4.51 -15.91 15.10
N PRO A 90 -3.55 -16.82 15.29
CA PRO A 90 -2.37 -16.91 14.43
C PRO A 90 -2.74 -17.03 12.94
N GLY A 91 -2.38 -16.01 12.17
CA GLY A 91 -2.71 -15.93 10.74
C GLY A 91 -4.13 -15.46 10.42
N GLU A 92 -5.00 -15.24 11.40
CA GLU A 92 -6.38 -14.79 11.18
C GLU A 92 -6.59 -13.35 11.64
N TYR A 93 -7.09 -12.52 10.72
CA TYR A 93 -7.35 -11.11 10.94
C TYR A 93 -8.82 -10.80 10.69
N ARG A 94 -9.42 -9.94 11.52
CA ARG A 94 -10.83 -9.53 11.39
C ARG A 94 -11.02 -8.07 11.74
N ILE A 95 -11.71 -7.33 10.87
CA ILE A 95 -12.07 -5.93 11.14
C ILE A 95 -13.42 -5.56 10.51
N PRO A 96 -14.34 -4.93 11.25
CA PRO A 96 -15.47 -4.22 10.64
C PRO A 96 -14.96 -2.96 9.93
N VAL A 97 -15.31 -2.79 8.66
CA VAL A 97 -14.83 -1.71 7.80
C VAL A 97 -15.95 -1.10 6.96
N GLU A 98 -15.82 0.19 6.67
CA GLU A 98 -16.60 0.85 5.62
C GLU A 98 -15.79 0.87 4.32
N LEU A 99 -16.24 0.08 3.34
CA LEU A 99 -15.61 -0.06 2.03
C LEU A 99 -16.22 0.92 1.04
N VAL A 100 -15.37 1.55 0.24
CA VAL A 100 -15.82 2.42 -0.86
C VAL A 100 -16.11 1.58 -2.10
N LYS A 101 -17.29 1.77 -2.71
CA LYS A 101 -17.66 1.01 -3.92
C LYS A 101 -16.72 1.30 -5.10
N GLY A 102 -16.38 0.25 -5.85
CA GLY A 102 -15.51 0.35 -7.03
C GLY A 102 -14.06 0.74 -6.70
N MET A 103 -13.66 0.67 -5.42
CA MET A 103 -12.27 0.85 -5.01
C MET A 103 -11.71 -0.48 -4.55
N ASP A 104 -10.54 -0.76 -5.08
CA ASP A 104 -9.82 -1.99 -4.84
C ASP A 104 -9.17 -2.02 -3.45
N LEU A 105 -9.06 -3.22 -2.90
CA LEU A 105 -8.31 -3.49 -1.68
C LEU A 105 -6.94 -4.03 -2.04
N VAL A 106 -5.88 -3.35 -1.61
CA VAL A 106 -4.50 -3.83 -1.78
C VAL A 106 -4.10 -4.55 -0.52
N ILE A 107 -3.77 -5.83 -0.66
CA ILE A 107 -3.36 -6.74 0.40
C ILE A 107 -1.84 -6.90 0.31
N ARG A 108 -1.15 -6.55 1.40
CA ARG A 108 0.29 -6.65 1.54
C ARG A 108 0.63 -7.56 2.70
N ALA A 109 1.52 -8.52 2.48
CA ALA A 109 2.01 -9.38 3.54
C ALA A 109 3.48 -9.76 3.31
N THR A 110 4.21 -10.00 4.40
CA THR A 110 5.61 -10.42 4.34
C THR A 110 5.86 -11.59 5.28
N TRP A 111 6.69 -12.53 4.86
CA TRP A 111 7.13 -13.70 5.60
C TRP A 111 8.65 -13.71 5.69
N GLY A 112 9.18 -14.45 6.66
CA GLY A 112 10.63 -14.52 6.92
C GLY A 112 11.38 -15.53 6.08
N ASN A 113 10.70 -16.29 5.22
CA ASN A 113 11.29 -17.34 4.40
C ASN A 113 10.72 -17.29 2.97
N GLU A 114 11.31 -18.09 2.07
CA GLU A 114 10.92 -18.15 0.65
C GLU A 114 10.00 -19.35 0.35
N GLU A 115 9.42 -19.97 1.37
CA GLU A 115 8.49 -21.07 1.18
C GLU A 115 7.17 -20.57 0.58
N PRO A 116 6.38 -21.44 -0.08
CA PRO A 116 5.06 -21.06 -0.57
C PRO A 116 4.13 -20.66 0.58
N HIS A 117 3.47 -19.52 0.44
CA HIS A 117 2.52 -19.00 1.41
C HIS A 117 1.20 -18.66 0.73
N ALA A 118 0.12 -18.74 1.50
CA ALA A 118 -1.21 -18.41 1.02
C ALA A 118 -1.92 -17.43 1.95
N ILE A 119 -2.68 -16.52 1.34
CA ILE A 119 -3.65 -15.67 2.05
C ILE A 119 -5.00 -15.82 1.37
N ARG A 120 -6.03 -16.14 2.14
CA ARG A 120 -7.43 -16.08 1.72
C ARG A 120 -8.05 -14.83 2.31
N ALA A 121 -8.54 -13.96 1.45
CA ALA A 121 -9.28 -12.76 1.85
C ALA A 121 -10.77 -12.94 1.58
N GLU A 122 -11.59 -12.59 2.57
CA GLU A 122 -13.03 -12.66 2.51
C GLU A 122 -13.64 -11.31 2.92
N VAL A 123 -14.62 -10.85 2.15
CA VAL A 123 -15.40 -9.65 2.46
C VAL A 123 -16.85 -10.05 2.65
N LEU A 124 -17.32 -9.92 3.89
CA LEU A 124 -18.70 -10.18 4.30
C LEU A 124 -19.47 -8.88 4.37
N VAL A 125 -20.34 -8.62 3.40
CA VAL A 125 -21.13 -7.39 3.35
C VAL A 125 -22.32 -7.48 4.29
N HIS A 126 -22.52 -6.47 5.14
CA HIS A 126 -23.64 -6.46 6.09
C HIS A 126 -24.97 -6.30 5.34
N GLY A 127 -25.92 -7.20 5.61
CA GLY A 127 -27.24 -7.20 4.97
C GLY A 127 -27.32 -7.96 3.65
N TYR A 128 -26.23 -8.60 3.20
CA TYR A 128 -26.16 -9.41 1.99
C TYR A 128 -25.65 -10.81 2.30
N GLN A 129 -26.11 -11.81 1.55
CA GLN A 129 -25.65 -13.19 1.69
C GLN A 129 -24.41 -13.50 0.84
N GLN A 130 -24.03 -12.60 -0.07
CA GLN A 130 -22.91 -12.83 -0.98
C GLN A 130 -21.58 -12.44 -0.31
N THR A 131 -20.65 -13.40 -0.29
CA THR A 131 -19.27 -13.20 0.17
C THR A 131 -18.37 -13.02 -1.04
N LEU A 132 -17.47 -12.04 -0.99
CA LEU A 132 -16.39 -11.92 -1.95
C LEU A 132 -15.16 -12.61 -1.36
N GLU A 133 -14.67 -13.65 -2.02
CA GLU A 133 -13.51 -14.43 -1.58
C GLU A 133 -12.45 -14.46 -2.69
N LYS A 134 -11.17 -14.29 -2.32
CA LYS A 134 -10.03 -14.51 -3.22
C LYS A 134 -8.87 -15.10 -2.42
N SER A 135 -8.20 -16.07 -3.03
CA SER A 135 -6.97 -16.67 -2.50
C SER A 135 -5.76 -16.15 -3.28
N PHE A 136 -4.71 -15.85 -2.54
CA PHE A 136 -3.45 -15.29 -3.00
C PHE A 136 -2.32 -16.22 -2.62
N TRP A 137 -1.31 -16.32 -3.49
CA TRP A 137 -0.13 -17.14 -3.28
C TRP A 137 1.12 -16.29 -3.50
N ALA A 138 2.12 -16.46 -2.63
CA ALA A 138 3.35 -15.70 -2.68
C ALA A 138 4.52 -16.49 -2.09
N GLN A 139 5.74 -16.02 -2.35
CA GLN A 139 6.98 -16.47 -1.72
C GLN A 139 7.64 -15.25 -1.08
N GLY A 140 7.83 -15.25 0.25
CA GLY A 140 8.43 -14.15 1.00
C GLY A 140 7.58 -12.87 1.11
N THR A 141 7.00 -12.37 0.01
CA THR A 141 6.21 -11.13 0.00
C THR A 141 5.01 -11.22 -0.92
N LEU A 142 3.84 -10.78 -0.45
CA LEU A 142 2.61 -10.62 -1.22
C LEU A 142 2.30 -9.13 -1.37
N GLU A 143 2.01 -8.71 -2.59
CA GLU A 143 1.30 -7.47 -2.90
C GLU A 143 0.34 -7.75 -4.06
N ASP A 144 -0.94 -7.91 -3.74
CA ASP A 144 -1.98 -8.18 -4.74
C ASP A 144 -3.28 -7.48 -4.34
N THR A 145 -4.22 -7.43 -5.26
CA THR A 145 -5.43 -6.65 -5.20
C THR A 145 -6.67 -7.55 -5.18
N LEU A 146 -7.59 -7.25 -4.26
CA LEU A 146 -8.96 -7.74 -4.27
C LEU A 146 -9.87 -6.66 -4.84
N THR A 147 -10.33 -6.86 -6.07
CA THR A 147 -11.24 -5.95 -6.74
C THR A 147 -12.64 -6.08 -6.16
N ILE A 148 -13.22 -4.96 -5.72
CA ILE A 148 -14.61 -4.89 -5.26
C ILE A 148 -15.48 -4.44 -6.45
N PRO A 149 -16.29 -5.33 -7.06
CA PRO A 149 -17.08 -4.96 -8.23
C PRO A 149 -18.10 -3.89 -7.85
N SER A 150 -18.27 -2.88 -8.71
CA SER A 150 -19.30 -1.86 -8.51
C SER A 150 -20.71 -2.47 -8.48
N SER A 151 -20.94 -3.57 -9.21
CA SER A 151 -22.20 -4.31 -9.30
C SER A 151 -22.41 -5.34 -8.20
N PHE A 152 -21.37 -5.68 -7.44
CA PHE A 152 -21.48 -6.59 -6.28
C PHE A 152 -22.26 -5.94 -5.12
N LEU A 153 -22.50 -4.65 -5.25
CA LEU A 153 -23.06 -3.79 -4.24
C LEU A 153 -24.33 -3.14 -4.82
N PRO A 154 -25.41 -3.01 -4.01
CA PRO A 154 -26.69 -2.44 -4.43
C PRO A 154 -26.60 -1.03 -4.99
#